data_AF-A0A1M5X867-F1
#
_entry.id   AF-A0A1M5X867-F1
#
_cell.length_a   1.000
_cell.length_b   1.000
_cell.length_c   1.000
_cell.angle_alpha   90.00
_cell.angle_beta   90.00
_cell.angle_gamma   90.00
#
_symmetry.space_group_name_H-M   'P 1'
#
loop_
_entity.id
_entity.type
_entity.pdbx_description
1 polymer ?
#
loop_
_entity_poly.entity_id
_entity_poly.type
_entity_poly.pdbx_seq_one_letter_code
_entity_poly.pdbx_strand_id
1 'polypeptide(L)'
;MKLSCEVIRDLLPLYYDKVCSKESSLLIEEHLADCNQCLDELEKLKTCLEKPTISEENIQVMKNISTKWKKDKMIAFSKGSMFVSALAAIICFVAYNVIGSEVLPDGTLVEPFALIPIVYIFILMFIISLICYFIFLKKHKINNK
;
A
#
# COMPACT_ATOMS: atom_id res chain seq x y z
N MET A 1 -20.27 -6.75 -53.15
CA MET A 1 -20.88 -7.99 -52.65
C MET A 1 -21.48 -7.66 -51.30
N LYS A 2 -22.77 -7.94 -51.06
CA LYS A 2 -23.35 -7.73 -49.73
C LYS A 2 -22.92 -8.89 -48.85
N LEU A 3 -22.06 -8.62 -47.86
CA LEU A 3 -21.79 -9.58 -46.79
C LEU A 3 -23.08 -9.79 -45.98
N SER A 4 -23.30 -11.02 -45.52
CA SER A 4 -24.44 -11.33 -44.65
C SER A 4 -24.17 -10.83 -43.22
N CYS A 5 -25.22 -10.44 -42.51
CA CYS A 5 -25.12 -9.97 -41.12
C CYS A 5 -24.45 -11.01 -40.20
N GLU A 6 -24.65 -12.31 -40.47
CA GLU A 6 -24.03 -13.42 -39.72
C GLU A 6 -22.49 -13.38 -39.78
N VAL A 7 -21.93 -13.18 -40.98
CA VAL A 7 -20.47 -13.10 -41.16
C VAL A 7 -19.92 -11.86 -40.46
N ILE A 8 -20.68 -10.76 -40.46
CA ILE A 8 -20.25 -9.52 -39.82
C ILE A 8 -20.30 -9.64 -38.31
N ARG A 9 -21.31 -10.30 -37.75
CA ARG A 9 -21.38 -10.58 -36.32
C ARG A 9 -20.20 -11.43 -35.84
N ASP A 10 -19.78 -12.42 -36.63
CA ASP A 10 -18.61 -13.25 -36.31
C ASP A 10 -17.30 -12.46 -36.38
N LEU A 11 -17.20 -11.48 -37.30
CA LEU A 11 -16.04 -10.61 -37.45
C LEU A 11 -16.05 -9.39 -36.54
N LEU A 12 -17.19 -9.05 -35.93
CA LEU A 12 -17.40 -7.85 -35.10
C LEU A 12 -16.44 -7.79 -33.89
N PRO A 13 -16.19 -8.89 -33.15
CA PRO A 13 -15.19 -8.90 -32.09
C PRO A 13 -13.77 -8.62 -32.61
N LEU A 14 -13.41 -9.22 -33.75
CA LEU A 14 -12.08 -9.03 -34.37
C LEU A 14 -11.88 -7.61 -34.91
N TYR A 15 -12.96 -7.00 -35.43
CA TYR A 15 -12.98 -5.61 -35.86
C TYR A 15 -12.84 -4.67 -34.66
N TYR A 16 -13.57 -4.92 -33.57
CA TYR A 16 -13.46 -4.14 -32.33
C TYR A 16 -12.05 -4.20 -31.74
N ASP A 17 -11.44 -5.38 -31.74
CA ASP A 17 -10.06 -5.61 -31.30
C ASP A 17 -8.99 -5.06 -32.28
N LYS A 18 -9.41 -4.46 -33.41
CA LYS A 18 -8.57 -3.87 -34.46
C LYS A 18 -7.55 -4.84 -35.07
N VAL A 19 -7.92 -6.11 -35.18
CA VAL A 19 -7.04 -7.18 -35.71
C VAL A 19 -7.33 -7.50 -37.18
N CYS A 20 -8.41 -6.94 -37.74
CA CYS A 20 -8.78 -7.11 -39.14
C CYS A 20 -7.80 -6.41 -40.10
N SER A 21 -7.64 -6.98 -41.30
CA SER A 21 -6.97 -6.30 -42.41
C SER A 21 -7.77 -5.06 -42.85
N LYS A 22 -7.10 -4.10 -43.48
CA LYS A 22 -7.73 -2.84 -43.94
C LYS A 22 -8.89 -3.08 -44.92
N GLU A 23 -8.79 -4.12 -45.73
CA GLU A 23 -9.85 -4.51 -46.67
C GLU A 23 -11.07 -5.04 -45.93
N SER A 24 -10.88 -5.90 -44.92
CA SER A 24 -11.97 -6.44 -44.11
C SER A 24 -12.62 -5.37 -43.23
N SER A 25 -11.87 -4.42 -42.69
CA SER A 25 -12.43 -3.34 -41.87
C SER A 25 -13.32 -2.38 -42.68
N LEU A 26 -12.92 -2.04 -43.92
CA LEU A 26 -13.71 -1.18 -44.80
C LEU A 26 -15.06 -1.82 -45.17
N LEU A 27 -15.06 -3.12 -45.45
CA LEU A 27 -16.29 -3.87 -45.77
C LEU A 27 -17.25 -3.95 -44.58
N ILE A 28 -16.71 -4.03 -43.36
CA ILE A 28 -17.51 -4.03 -42.12
C ILE A 28 -18.10 -2.63 -41.89
N GLU A 29 -17.34 -1.57 -42.09
CA GLU A 29 -17.80 -0.18 -41.96
C GLU A 29 -18.91 0.17 -42.97
N GLU A 30 -18.77 -0.26 -44.23
CA GLU A 30 -19.79 -0.08 -45.27
C GLU A 30 -21.11 -0.75 -44.86
N HIS A 31 -21.06 -1.95 -44.28
CA HIS A 31 -22.26 -2.64 -43.83
C HIS A 31 -22.85 -2.07 -42.54
N LEU A 32 -22.01 -1.63 -41.60
CA LEU A 32 -22.47 -0.97 -40.37
C LEU A 32 -23.21 0.34 -40.67
N ALA A 33 -22.90 1.02 -41.77
CA ALA A 33 -23.62 2.21 -42.22
C ALA A 33 -25.04 1.91 -42.75
N ASP A 34 -25.29 0.68 -43.24
CA ASP A 34 -26.57 0.25 -43.83
C ASP A 34 -27.41 -0.59 -42.85
N CYS A 35 -26.79 -1.18 -41.82
CA CYS A 35 -27.44 -2.14 -40.92
C CYS A 35 -27.41 -1.72 -39.44
N ASN A 36 -28.56 -1.28 -38.93
CA ASN A 36 -28.74 -0.90 -37.52
C ASN A 36 -28.59 -2.08 -36.55
N GLN A 37 -28.89 -3.32 -36.98
CA GLN A 37 -28.80 -4.50 -36.10
C GLN A 37 -27.35 -4.81 -35.70
N CYS A 38 -26.41 -4.73 -36.66
CA CYS A 38 -25.00 -4.97 -36.39
C CYS A 38 -24.35 -3.80 -35.64
N LEU A 39 -24.87 -2.58 -35.80
CA LEU A 39 -24.50 -1.41 -35.00
C LEU A 39 -24.86 -1.59 -33.52
N ASP A 40 -26.09 -2.04 -33.23
CA ASP A 40 -26.54 -2.33 -31.87
C ASP A 40 -25.72 -3.45 -31.21
N GLU A 41 -25.34 -4.47 -31.98
CA GLU A 41 -24.45 -5.54 -31.49
C GLU A 41 -23.05 -5.01 -31.17
N LEU A 42 -22.49 -4.13 -32.02
CA LEU A 42 -21.21 -3.47 -31.78
C LEU A 42 -21.26 -2.59 -30.53
N GLU A 43 -22.37 -1.89 -30.29
CA GLU A 43 -22.58 -1.10 -29.08
C GLU A 43 -22.68 -2.01 -27.84
N LYS A 44 -23.42 -3.11 -27.89
CA LYS A 44 -23.46 -4.10 -26.80
C LYS A 44 -22.07 -4.68 -26.48
N LEU A 45 -21.26 -4.95 -27.51
CA LEU A 45 -19.86 -5.39 -27.36
C LEU A 45 -19.01 -4.31 -26.66
N LYS A 46 -19.17 -3.04 -27.03
CA LYS A 46 -18.54 -1.90 -26.35
C LYS A 46 -19.01 -1.79 -24.90
N THR A 47 -20.31 -1.89 -24.63
CA THR A 47 -20.87 -1.78 -23.28
C THR A 47 -20.50 -2.95 -22.36
N CYS A 48 -20.38 -4.17 -22.90
CA CYS A 48 -19.93 -5.35 -22.13
C CYS A 48 -18.43 -5.29 -21.78
N LEU A 49 -17.62 -4.56 -22.54
CA LEU A 49 -16.16 -4.47 -22.37
C LEU A 49 -15.66 -3.09 -21.92
N GLU A 50 -16.53 -2.08 -21.84
CA GLU A 50 -16.27 -0.84 -21.13
C GLU A 50 -16.20 -1.18 -19.64
N LYS A 51 -15.00 -1.64 -19.28
CA LYS A 51 -14.30 -1.68 -18.00
C LYS A 51 -15.23 -1.31 -16.86
N PRO A 52 -15.41 -2.18 -15.83
CA PRO A 52 -16.20 -1.81 -14.67
C PRO A 52 -15.71 -0.42 -14.28
N THR A 53 -16.62 0.54 -14.30
CA THR A 53 -16.38 1.86 -13.77
C THR A 53 -16.08 1.59 -12.31
N ILE A 54 -14.82 1.29 -11.99
CA ILE A 54 -14.30 1.44 -10.65
C ILE A 54 -14.41 2.94 -10.50
N SER A 55 -15.58 3.37 -10.03
CA SER A 55 -15.91 4.75 -9.78
C SER A 55 -14.69 5.35 -9.10
N GLU A 56 -14.32 6.57 -9.47
CA GLU A 56 -13.22 7.27 -8.81
C GLU A 56 -13.38 7.21 -7.27
N GLU A 57 -14.63 7.14 -6.82
CA GLU A 57 -15.06 6.75 -5.47
C GLU A 57 -14.45 5.44 -4.96
N ASN A 58 -14.57 4.30 -5.66
CA ASN A 58 -13.95 3.03 -5.24
C ASN A 58 -12.41 3.09 -5.17
N ILE A 59 -11.77 3.83 -6.08
CA ILE A 59 -10.31 4.07 -6.02
C ILE A 59 -9.95 4.94 -4.81
N GLN A 60 -10.75 5.97 -4.52
CA GLN A 60 -10.56 6.85 -3.35
C GLN A 60 -10.84 6.12 -2.03
N VAL A 61 -11.87 5.27 -1.98
CA VAL A 61 -12.20 4.44 -0.81
C VAL A 61 -11.07 3.46 -0.53
N MET A 62 -10.53 2.77 -1.54
CA MET A 62 -9.36 1.89 -1.40
C MET A 62 -8.10 2.63 -0.92
N LYS A 63 -7.85 3.85 -1.43
CA LYS A 63 -6.76 4.71 -0.96
C LYS A 63 -6.96 5.17 0.49
N ASN A 64 -8.19 5.51 0.88
CA ASN A 64 -8.50 5.94 2.23
C ASN A 64 -8.39 4.77 3.24
N ILE A 65 -8.84 3.57 2.87
CA ILE A 65 -8.72 2.36 3.69
C ILE A 65 -7.24 1.98 3.88
N SER A 66 -6.46 1.94 2.79
CA SER A 66 -5.04 1.57 2.87
C SER A 66 -4.20 2.57 3.69
N THR A 67 -4.53 3.86 3.64
CA THR A 67 -3.84 4.86 4.47
C THR A 67 -4.22 4.76 5.94
N LYS A 68 -5.46 4.35 6.28
CA LYS A 68 -5.86 4.07 7.67
C LYS A 68 -5.17 2.81 8.20
N TRP A 69 -5.14 1.73 7.42
CA TRP A 69 -4.46 0.48 7.79
C TRP A 69 -2.96 0.64 8.05
N LYS A 70 -2.26 1.39 7.20
CA LYS A 70 -0.83 1.70 7.42
C LYS A 70 -0.61 2.44 8.73
N LYS A 71 -1.52 3.35 9.09
CA LYS A 71 -1.46 4.11 10.34
C LYS A 71 -1.75 3.21 11.54
N ASP A 72 -2.80 2.39 11.49
CA ASP A 72 -3.16 1.49 12.60
C ASP A 72 -2.05 0.48 12.90
N LYS A 73 -1.44 -0.08 11.84
CA LYS A 73 -0.27 -0.95 11.97
C LYS A 73 0.92 -0.24 12.65
N MET A 74 1.13 1.04 12.36
CA MET A 74 2.22 1.83 12.94
C MET A 74 2.01 2.12 14.44
N ILE A 75 0.75 2.31 14.88
CA ILE A 75 0.42 2.50 16.31
C ILE A 75 0.72 1.23 17.10
N ALA A 76 0.25 0.09 16.59
CA ALA A 76 0.45 -1.19 17.25
C ALA A 76 1.94 -1.49 17.42
N PHE A 77 2.73 -1.19 16.39
CA PHE A 77 4.18 -1.30 16.45
C PHE A 77 4.82 -0.32 17.45
N SER A 78 4.40 0.95 17.46
CA SER A 78 4.93 1.97 18.37
C SER A 78 4.66 1.64 19.84
N LYS A 79 3.47 1.11 20.18
CA LYS A 79 3.17 0.63 21.52
C LYS A 79 4.13 -0.47 21.96
N GLY A 80 4.33 -1.50 21.12
CA GLY A 80 5.25 -2.61 21.43
C GLY A 80 6.69 -2.14 21.61
N SER A 81 7.18 -1.30 20.69
CA SER A 81 8.53 -0.74 20.74
C SER A 81 8.81 0.06 22.02
N MET A 82 7.82 0.84 22.49
CA MET A 82 7.95 1.64 23.72
C MET A 82 8.18 0.76 24.95
N PHE A 83 7.43 -0.34 25.10
CA PHE A 83 7.61 -1.27 26.23
C PHE A 83 8.94 -2.01 26.17
N VAL A 84 9.33 -2.51 24.99
CA VAL A 84 10.59 -3.24 24.81
C VAL A 84 11.79 -2.34 25.10
N SER A 85 11.80 -1.11 24.58
CA SER A 85 12.89 -0.15 24.81
C SER A 85 13.01 0.23 26.28
N ALA A 86 11.88 0.41 26.99
CA ALA A 86 11.89 0.71 28.41
C ALA A 86 12.45 -0.46 29.25
N LEU A 87 12.03 -1.69 28.95
CA LEU A 87 12.56 -2.89 29.62
C LEU A 87 14.06 -3.07 29.37
N ALA A 88 14.50 -2.89 28.13
CA ALA A 88 15.92 -2.98 27.77
C ALA A 88 16.77 -1.95 28.52
N ALA A 89 16.29 -0.70 28.61
CA ALA A 89 16.98 0.36 29.35
C ALA A 89 17.12 0.02 30.85
N ILE A 90 16.07 -0.52 31.48
CA ILE A 90 16.09 -0.94 32.89
C ILE A 90 17.09 -2.08 33.09
N ILE A 91 17.09 -3.08 32.20
CA ILE A 91 18.02 -4.22 32.28
C ILE A 91 19.47 -3.75 32.15
N CYS A 92 19.77 -2.86 31.19
CA CYS A 92 21.10 -2.27 31.06
C CYS A 92 21.50 -1.47 32.30
N PHE A 93 20.59 -0.71 32.89
CA PHE A 93 20.87 0.02 34.12
C PHE A 93 21.19 -0.92 35.29
N VAL A 94 20.40 -1.97 35.49
CA VAL A 94 20.64 -2.97 36.54
C VAL A 94 21.98 -3.69 36.29
N ALA A 95 22.26 -4.11 35.07
CA ALA A 95 23.51 -4.77 34.71
C ALA A 95 24.73 -3.87 34.98
N TYR A 96 24.63 -2.57 34.70
CA TYR A 96 25.69 -1.60 35.02
C TYR A 96 25.99 -1.55 36.53
N ASN A 97 24.93 -1.52 37.35
CA ASN A 97 25.08 -1.49 38.81
C ASN A 97 25.59 -2.83 39.39
N VAL A 98 25.24 -3.96 38.77
CA VAL A 98 25.66 -5.30 39.23
C VAL A 98 27.11 -5.60 38.87
N ILE A 99 27.54 -5.26 37.65
CA ILE A 99 28.93 -5.48 37.22
C ILE A 99 29.88 -4.55 37.98
N GLY A 100 29.50 -3.28 38.14
CA GLY A 100 30.32 -2.31 38.86
C GLY A 100 31.70 -2.09 38.22
N SER A 101 32.63 -1.54 39.00
CA SER A 101 34.03 -1.37 38.61
C SER A 101 34.91 -2.33 39.40
N GLU A 102 35.68 -3.17 38.73
CA GLU A 102 36.62 -4.08 39.37
C GLU A 102 38.07 -3.74 39.00
N VAL A 103 38.98 -3.88 39.97
CA VAL A 103 40.41 -3.67 39.76
C VAL A 103 41.08 -5.03 39.70
N LEU A 104 41.68 -5.34 38.56
CA LEU A 104 42.44 -6.57 38.34
C LEU A 104 43.71 -6.59 39.21
N PRO A 105 44.27 -7.78 39.50
CA PRO A 105 45.56 -7.92 40.18
C PRO A 105 46.70 -7.14 39.50
N ASP A 106 46.57 -6.92 38.19
CA ASP A 106 47.53 -6.21 37.35
C ASP A 106 47.37 -4.67 37.41
N GLY A 107 46.50 -4.17 38.31
CA GLY A 107 46.19 -2.73 38.46
C GLY A 107 45.31 -2.16 37.36
N THR A 108 44.83 -3.00 36.43
CA THR A 108 43.92 -2.57 35.37
C THR A 108 42.49 -2.45 35.91
N LEU A 109 41.88 -1.29 35.72
CA LEU A 109 40.49 -1.04 36.08
C LEU A 109 39.59 -1.48 34.92
N VAL A 110 38.62 -2.37 35.17
CA VAL A 110 37.60 -2.78 34.21
C VAL A 110 36.26 -2.15 34.59
N GLU A 111 35.69 -1.34 33.68
CA GLU A 111 34.36 -0.75 33.83
C GLU A 111 33.46 -1.10 32.63
N PRO A 112 32.15 -1.28 32.86
CA PRO A 112 31.16 -1.53 31.82
C PRO A 112 30.78 -0.23 31.09
N PHE A 113 31.75 0.57 30.64
CA PHE A 113 31.51 1.83 29.92
C PHE A 113 30.61 1.69 28.69
N ALA A 114 30.63 0.51 28.05
CA ALA A 114 29.79 0.20 26.90
C ALA A 114 28.27 0.30 27.23
N LEU A 115 27.86 0.07 28.48
CA LEU A 115 26.45 0.13 28.87
C LEU A 115 25.91 1.56 28.88
N ILE A 116 26.76 2.57 29.10
CA ILE A 116 26.33 3.97 29.19
C ILE A 116 25.79 4.49 27.84
N PRO A 117 26.53 4.39 26.71
CA PRO A 117 26.01 4.75 25.38
C PRO A 117 24.78 3.93 24.97
N ILE A 118 24.75 2.64 25.33
CA ILE A 118 23.62 1.75 25.02
C ILE A 118 22.33 2.24 25.70
N VAL A 119 22.40 2.64 26.96
CA VAL A 119 21.25 3.22 27.68
C VAL A 119 20.75 4.48 26.99
N TYR A 120 21.64 5.38 26.55
CA TYR A 120 21.24 6.59 25.81
C TYR A 120 20.53 6.28 24.49
N ILE A 121 20.96 5.24 23.76
CA ILE A 121 20.30 4.80 22.52
C ILE A 121 18.88 4.31 22.81
N PHE A 122 18.68 3.51 23.86
CA PHE A 122 17.34 3.05 24.25
C PHE A 122 16.44 4.19 24.73
N ILE A 123 17.00 5.18 25.42
CA ILE A 123 16.26 6.40 25.80
C ILE A 123 15.83 7.18 24.55
N LEU A 124 16.73 7.35 23.57
CA LEU A 124 16.41 8.02 22.31
C LEU A 124 15.29 7.30 21.55
N MET A 125 15.36 5.97 21.44
CA MET A 125 14.31 5.16 20.81
C MET A 125 12.96 5.29 21.53
N PHE A 126 12.98 5.32 22.86
CA PHE A 126 11.79 5.53 23.67
C PHE A 126 11.15 6.91 23.43
N ILE A 127 11.97 7.97 23.38
CA ILE A 127 11.51 9.35 23.11
C ILE A 127 10.89 9.43 21.71
N ILE A 128 11.54 8.87 20.68
CA ILE A 128 11.01 8.86 19.31
C ILE A 128 9.66 8.13 19.27
N SER A 129 9.54 6.98 19.94
CA SER A 129 8.27 6.25 20.00
C SER A 129 7.17 7.05 20.71
N LEU A 130 7.51 7.77 21.79
CA LEU A 130 6.60 8.67 22.51
C LEU A 130 6.10 9.82 21.61
N ILE A 131 7.01 10.46 20.87
CA ILE A 131 6.66 11.54 19.93
C ILE A 131 5.74 11.01 18.83
N CYS A 132 6.06 9.85 18.25
CA CYS A 132 5.21 9.19 17.25
C CYS A 132 3.82 8.89 17.82
N TYR A 133 3.73 8.35 19.04
CA TYR A 133 2.47 8.07 19.72
C TYR A 133 1.65 9.35 19.97
N PHE A 134 2.28 10.44 20.41
CA PHE A 134 1.59 11.70 20.70
C PHE A 134 1.09 12.40 19.42
N ILE A 135 1.91 12.46 18.37
CA ILE A 135 1.48 12.96 17.05
C ILE A 135 0.28 12.16 16.55
N PHE A 136 0.32 10.84 16.74
CA PHE A 136 -0.77 9.97 16.35
C PHE A 136 -2.06 10.23 17.16
N LEU A 137 -1.97 10.29 18.49
CA LEU A 137 -3.07 10.66 19.38
C LEU A 137 -3.75 11.97 18.97
N LYS A 138 -2.93 12.99 18.69
CA LYS A 138 -3.43 14.30 18.23
C LYS A 138 -4.17 14.18 16.90
N LYS A 139 -3.65 13.37 15.97
CA LYS A 139 -4.28 13.13 14.67
C LYS A 139 -5.60 12.36 14.80
N HIS A 140 -5.67 11.36 15.69
CA HIS A 140 -6.91 10.64 15.98
C HIS A 140 -7.97 11.59 16.56
N LYS A 141 -7.59 12.47 17.50
CA LYS A 141 -8.50 13.48 18.08
C LYS A 141 -9.07 14.45 17.04
N ILE A 142 -8.28 14.83 16.03
CA ILE A 142 -8.72 15.73 14.95
C ILE A 142 -9.68 15.02 13.99
N ASN A 143 -9.44 13.74 13.68
CA ASN A 143 -10.25 13.00 12.70
C ASN A 143 -11.58 12.46 13.26
N ASN A 144 -11.78 12.51 14.58
CA ASN A 144 -12.98 12.06 15.27
C ASN A 144 -13.91 13.21 15.70
N LYS A 145 -13.59 14.45 15.30
CA LYS A 145 -14.37 15.67 15.52
C LYS A 145 -14.84 16.18 14.17
#